data_AF-A0A9J6GFM5-F1
#
_entry.id   AF-A0A9J6GFM5-F1
#
_cell.length_a   1.000
_cell.length_b   1.000
_cell.length_c   1.000
_cell.angle_alpha   90.00
_cell.angle_beta   90.00
_cell.angle_gamma   90.00
#
_symmetry.space_group_name_H-M   'P 1'
#
loop_
_entity.id
_entity.type
_entity.pdbx_description
1 polymer ?
#
loop_
_entity_poly.entity_id
_entity_poly.type
_entity_poly.pdbx_seq_one_letter_code
_entity_poly.pdbx_strand_id
1 'polypeptide(L)'
;MQRHPFTLSITAGIDVFSASWGPSDDGRTVDGPKRLASEALRRGVTRGRGGRGSVYVWASGNGGAKGDNCNCDGYAGSPYTLSVSSASQRGRFPYYGEKCASTMAAAYSSGAYTDQKVATSDLHNSCTTQHTGTSASAPLAAGIVALVLQANPNLGWRDVQHLVAWTSDFAPLSSNRGWKRNAAGLLYNSRFGFGLLDAQAMVQAALNWTNVGPRDRCLLSPEAPWTLPRSMASSGGDDGDREVQLAFDAQNCPLEALEHVQVHLDLEYSQRGALDAYLRSPAGTESVLLYRRAKDTTGQGFHNWSFLTVHLWGENPRGLWTLVIRDKFGQNNVGSLNAVFMTLSGTREQPAYQAARNGRRRYDDEQLAHEVLDPVPEYEESEEEEAQREDASRERKSRLQQALLRENLLH
;
A
#
# COMPACT_ATOMS: atom_id res chain seq x y z
N MET A 1 19.51 -40.29 15.24
CA MET A 1 18.63 -39.27 14.64
C MET A 1 17.57 -38.84 15.64
N GLN A 2 17.91 -37.93 16.55
CA GLN A 2 16.95 -37.36 17.50
C GLN A 2 16.16 -36.26 16.79
N ARG A 3 14.84 -36.42 16.72
CA ARG A 3 13.92 -35.36 16.31
C ARG A 3 13.87 -34.33 17.44
N HIS A 4 14.38 -33.12 17.21
CA HIS A 4 14.19 -32.01 18.14
C HIS A 4 12.70 -31.61 18.17
N PRO A 5 12.04 -31.59 19.34
CA PRO A 5 10.60 -31.29 19.46
C PRO A 5 10.25 -29.79 19.48
N PHE A 6 11.16 -28.89 19.11
CA PHE A 6 10.93 -27.43 19.22
C PHE A 6 10.58 -26.71 17.91
N THR A 7 10.17 -27.42 16.85
CA THR A 7 9.92 -26.81 15.53
C THR A 7 8.55 -27.12 14.91
N LEU A 8 7.62 -27.66 15.70
CA LEU A 8 6.23 -27.90 15.32
C LEU A 8 5.34 -27.28 16.40
N SER A 9 4.62 -26.21 16.05
CA SER A 9 3.50 -25.59 16.81
C SER A 9 3.69 -24.11 17.18
N ILE A 10 3.69 -23.22 16.17
CA ILE A 10 3.23 -21.83 16.40
C ILE A 10 2.01 -21.49 15.51
N THR A 11 1.69 -22.31 14.50
CA THR A 11 0.63 -22.01 13.51
C THR A 11 -0.30 -23.19 13.19
N ALA A 12 -0.24 -24.29 13.95
CA ALA A 12 -1.15 -25.42 13.73
C ALA A 12 -2.59 -24.97 14.10
N GLY A 13 -3.45 -24.79 13.09
CA GLY A 13 -4.85 -24.42 13.27
C GLY A 13 -5.18 -22.92 13.18
N ILE A 14 -4.21 -22.04 12.87
CA ILE A 14 -4.48 -20.60 12.66
C ILE A 14 -4.37 -20.27 11.17
N ASP A 15 -5.46 -19.75 10.60
CA ASP A 15 -5.51 -19.31 9.20
C ASP A 15 -5.12 -17.84 9.02
N VAL A 16 -5.70 -16.97 9.86
CA VAL A 16 -5.58 -15.51 9.75
C VAL A 16 -5.03 -14.94 11.06
N PHE A 17 -4.01 -14.10 10.95
CA PHE A 17 -3.45 -13.31 12.04
C PHE A 17 -3.88 -11.85 11.84
N SER A 18 -4.45 -11.23 12.86
CA SER A 18 -4.78 -9.80 12.84
C SER A 18 -3.87 -9.08 13.82
N ALA A 19 -3.15 -8.06 13.34
CA ALA A 19 -2.21 -7.29 14.13
C ALA A 19 -2.38 -5.79 13.86
N SER A 20 -2.08 -4.98 14.87
CA SER A 20 -2.19 -3.52 14.80
C SER A 20 -1.13 -2.84 15.66
N TRP A 21 0.04 -3.48 15.72
CA TRP A 21 1.23 -3.00 16.39
C TRP A 21 2.32 -2.82 15.34
N GLY A 22 3.28 -1.96 15.66
CA GLY A 22 4.38 -1.59 14.78
C GLY A 22 5.35 -0.69 15.54
N PRO A 23 6.23 0.03 14.83
CA PRO A 23 7.00 1.13 15.39
C PRO A 23 6.10 2.24 15.96
N SER A 24 6.72 3.26 16.55
CA SER A 24 5.96 4.42 17.01
C SER A 24 5.47 5.25 15.82
N ASP A 25 4.15 5.47 15.76
CA ASP A 25 3.48 6.35 14.79
C ASP A 25 3.73 7.83 15.12
N ASP A 26 4.98 8.26 15.13
CA ASP A 26 5.41 9.59 15.58
C ASP A 26 5.79 10.56 14.44
N GLY A 27 5.75 10.09 13.18
CA GLY A 27 6.21 10.83 12.02
C GLY A 27 7.74 10.94 11.93
N ARG A 28 8.47 10.09 12.66
CA ARG A 28 9.95 10.13 12.78
C ARG A 28 10.58 8.75 12.65
N THR A 29 9.96 7.76 13.26
CA THR A 29 10.51 6.42 13.38
C THR A 29 10.57 5.73 12.02
N VAL A 30 11.65 4.99 11.78
CA VAL A 30 11.79 4.03 10.68
C VAL A 30 12.26 2.74 11.34
N ASP A 31 11.39 1.75 11.43
CA ASP A 31 11.72 0.47 12.03
C ASP A 31 10.81 -0.64 11.51
N GLY A 32 11.17 -1.89 11.73
CA GLY A 32 10.43 -3.03 11.22
C GLY A 32 10.84 -4.35 11.86
N PRO A 33 10.35 -5.48 11.32
CA PRO A 33 10.67 -6.79 11.83
C PRO A 33 12.19 -7.02 11.76
N LYS A 34 12.78 -7.34 12.91
CA LYS A 34 14.15 -7.84 12.98
C LYS A 34 14.18 -9.31 12.53
N ARG A 35 15.39 -9.88 12.40
CA ARG A 35 15.66 -11.22 11.83
C ARG A 35 14.64 -12.31 12.17
N LEU A 36 14.26 -12.47 13.45
CA LEU A 36 13.34 -13.54 13.87
C LEU A 36 11.90 -13.27 13.43
N ALA A 37 11.41 -12.04 13.53
CA ALA A 37 10.09 -11.66 13.09
C ALA A 37 9.96 -11.74 11.56
N SER A 38 10.98 -11.31 10.81
CA SER A 38 11.01 -11.43 9.34
C SER A 38 10.97 -12.89 8.91
N GLU A 39 11.74 -13.76 9.60
CA GLU A 39 11.73 -15.19 9.33
C GLU A 39 10.40 -15.84 9.71
N ALA A 40 9.73 -15.37 10.77
CA ALA A 40 8.40 -15.86 11.17
C ALA A 40 7.33 -15.50 10.13
N LEU A 41 7.30 -14.26 9.64
CA LEU A 41 6.41 -13.85 8.55
C LEU A 41 6.65 -14.70 7.30
N ARG A 42 7.92 -14.81 6.87
CA ARG A 42 8.31 -15.62 5.71
C ARG A 42 7.94 -17.10 5.87
N ARG A 43 8.17 -17.70 7.03
CA ARG A 43 7.76 -19.08 7.33
C ARG A 43 6.25 -19.24 7.35
N GLY A 44 5.51 -18.27 7.88
CA GLY A 44 4.06 -18.28 7.89
C GLY A 44 3.48 -18.34 6.48
N VAL A 45 3.90 -17.43 5.59
CA VAL A 45 3.39 -17.39 4.21
C VAL A 45 3.86 -18.57 3.35
N THR A 46 4.92 -19.28 3.76
CA THR A 46 5.43 -20.45 3.00
C THR A 46 5.01 -21.81 3.54
N ARG A 47 4.77 -21.93 4.85
CA ARG A 47 4.49 -23.22 5.51
C ARG A 47 3.16 -23.25 6.26
N GLY A 48 2.58 -22.09 6.57
CA GLY A 48 1.27 -21.99 7.22
C GLY A 48 0.17 -22.60 6.34
N ARG A 49 -0.95 -22.98 6.97
CA ARG A 49 -2.15 -23.49 6.27
C ARG A 49 -1.87 -24.65 5.30
N GLY A 50 -0.96 -25.56 5.68
CA GLY A 50 -0.56 -26.69 4.85
C GLY A 50 0.22 -26.30 3.59
N GLY A 51 0.99 -25.20 3.65
CA GLY A 51 1.76 -24.67 2.52
C GLY A 51 1.04 -23.61 1.69
N ARG A 52 -0.24 -23.34 1.95
CA ARG A 52 -1.00 -22.23 1.33
C ARG A 52 -0.57 -20.86 1.84
N GLY A 53 0.05 -20.83 3.02
CA GLY A 53 0.55 -19.64 3.67
C GLY A 53 -0.49 -18.99 4.59
N SER A 54 -0.06 -18.64 5.81
CA SER A 54 -0.85 -17.84 6.74
C SER A 54 -1.16 -16.47 6.14
N VAL A 55 -2.36 -15.92 6.43
CA VAL A 55 -2.71 -14.55 6.05
C VAL A 55 -2.45 -13.62 7.23
N TYR A 56 -1.57 -12.64 7.04
CA TYR A 56 -1.27 -11.62 8.05
C TYR A 56 -1.99 -10.32 7.68
N VAL A 57 -3.03 -9.95 8.41
CA VAL A 57 -3.74 -8.67 8.26
C VAL A 57 -3.15 -7.67 9.23
N TRP A 58 -2.75 -6.51 8.74
CA TRP A 58 -2.03 -5.49 9.51
C TRP A 58 -2.72 -4.14 9.40
N ALA A 59 -2.85 -3.42 10.51
CA ALA A 59 -3.26 -2.01 10.48
C ALA A 59 -2.14 -1.15 9.88
N SER A 60 -2.49 -0.16 9.06
CA SER A 60 -1.49 0.69 8.41
C SER A 60 -0.85 1.74 9.32
N GLY A 61 -1.39 2.01 10.52
CA GLY A 61 -0.83 3.00 11.47
C GLY A 61 -1.77 4.16 11.80
N ASN A 62 -1.45 4.94 12.84
CA ASN A 62 -2.27 6.04 13.38
C ASN A 62 -1.53 7.39 13.43
N GLY A 63 -0.43 7.53 12.67
CA GLY A 63 0.48 8.68 12.66
C GLY A 63 0.10 9.81 11.71
N GLY A 64 -1.08 9.78 11.08
CA GLY A 64 -1.49 10.75 10.07
C GLY A 64 -1.36 12.21 10.51
N ALA A 65 -1.89 12.57 11.68
CA ALA A 65 -1.79 13.92 12.26
C ALA A 65 -0.36 14.37 12.62
N LYS A 66 0.62 13.46 12.51
CA LYS A 66 2.04 13.74 12.72
C LYS A 66 2.84 13.74 11.42
N GLY A 67 2.17 13.56 10.27
CA GLY A 67 2.81 13.48 8.96
C GLY A 67 3.58 12.18 8.77
N ASP A 68 3.12 11.08 9.37
CA ASP A 68 3.78 9.78 9.21
C ASP A 68 3.41 9.10 7.88
N ASN A 69 4.25 8.15 7.49
CA ASN A 69 4.09 7.37 6.28
C ASN A 69 4.33 5.90 6.61
N CYS A 70 3.31 5.07 6.38
CA CYS A 70 3.31 3.67 6.74
C CYS A 70 4.31 2.78 5.98
N ASN A 71 4.99 3.31 4.96
CA ASN A 71 6.14 2.69 4.31
C ASN A 71 7.44 2.86 5.13
N CYS A 72 7.40 3.60 6.25
CA CYS A 72 8.43 3.67 7.30
C CYS A 72 8.20 2.64 8.43
N ASP A 73 7.05 1.96 8.41
CA ASP A 73 6.78 0.76 9.21
C ASP A 73 7.07 -0.49 8.37
N GLY A 74 8.09 -1.26 8.76
CA GLY A 74 8.49 -2.47 8.04
C GLY A 74 7.52 -3.66 8.21
N TYR A 75 6.54 -3.56 9.11
CA TYR A 75 5.44 -4.51 9.20
C TYR A 75 4.37 -4.17 8.15
N ALA A 76 3.81 -2.96 8.17
CA ALA A 76 2.85 -2.51 7.16
C ALA A 76 3.44 -2.44 5.73
N GLY A 77 4.73 -2.12 5.60
CA GLY A 77 5.52 -2.15 4.37
C GLY A 77 6.02 -3.54 3.94
N SER A 78 5.57 -4.61 4.60
CA SER A 78 5.98 -5.98 4.25
C SER A 78 5.11 -6.57 3.15
N PRO A 79 5.69 -7.19 2.09
CA PRO A 79 4.90 -7.88 1.06
C PRO A 79 4.12 -9.08 1.62
N TYR A 80 4.50 -9.59 2.80
CA TYR A 80 3.84 -10.72 3.47
C TYR A 80 2.61 -10.34 4.27
N THR A 81 2.35 -9.04 4.42
CA THR A 81 1.19 -8.52 5.15
C THR A 81 0.18 -7.92 4.19
N LEU A 82 -1.09 -8.04 4.56
CA LEU A 82 -2.21 -7.35 3.95
C LEU A 82 -2.44 -6.11 4.81
N SER A 83 -1.84 -4.98 4.41
CA SER A 83 -1.95 -3.71 5.11
C SER A 83 -3.30 -3.03 4.84
N VAL A 84 -4.00 -2.66 5.92
CA VAL A 84 -5.37 -2.16 5.91
C VAL A 84 -5.44 -0.80 6.58
N SER A 85 -5.92 0.18 5.82
CA SER A 85 -6.21 1.53 6.28
C SER A 85 -7.67 1.66 6.74
N SER A 86 -8.06 2.88 7.11
CA SER A 86 -9.39 3.21 7.62
C SER A 86 -10.17 4.13 6.70
N ALA A 87 -11.48 3.92 6.65
CA ALA A 87 -12.45 4.91 6.20
C ALA A 87 -13.44 5.20 7.34
N SER A 88 -13.89 6.46 7.47
CA SER A 88 -14.95 6.79 8.41
C SER A 88 -16.32 6.33 7.90
N GLN A 89 -17.34 6.40 8.76
CA GLN A 89 -18.74 6.14 8.39
C GLN A 89 -19.18 6.92 7.13
N ARG A 90 -18.63 8.11 6.90
CA ARG A 90 -18.96 8.96 5.74
C ARG A 90 -18.06 8.71 4.54
N GLY A 91 -17.30 7.62 4.54
CA GLY A 91 -16.33 7.29 3.49
C GLY A 91 -15.16 8.29 3.42
N ARG A 92 -14.81 8.95 4.53
CA ARG A 92 -13.72 9.94 4.57
C ARG A 92 -12.44 9.35 5.13
N PHE A 93 -11.30 9.88 4.68
CA PHE A 93 -10.01 9.52 5.26
C PHE A 93 -9.91 10.11 6.68
N PRO A 94 -9.65 9.29 7.71
CA PRO A 94 -9.59 9.78 9.08
C PRO A 94 -8.27 10.53 9.36
N TYR A 95 -8.30 11.47 10.30
CA TYR A 95 -7.14 12.32 10.66
C TYR A 95 -5.92 11.53 11.15
N TYR A 96 -6.12 10.32 11.66
CA TYR A 96 -5.05 9.46 12.15
C TYR A 96 -4.46 8.56 11.07
N GLY A 97 -5.14 8.37 9.92
CA GLY A 97 -4.69 7.43 8.90
C GLY A 97 -3.35 7.85 8.28
N GLU A 98 -2.47 6.88 8.04
CA GLU A 98 -1.20 7.10 7.36
C GLU A 98 -1.32 6.82 5.85
N LYS A 99 -0.73 7.70 5.04
CA LYS A 99 -0.67 7.53 3.58
C LYS A 99 0.57 6.74 3.21
N CYS A 100 0.44 5.69 2.39
CA CYS A 100 1.60 5.01 1.79
C CYS A 100 1.20 4.06 0.66
N ALA A 101 2.18 3.74 -0.20
CA ALA A 101 1.99 2.86 -1.33
C ALA A 101 1.91 1.35 -0.99
N SER A 102 2.15 0.95 0.26
CA SER A 102 2.04 -0.44 0.72
C SER A 102 0.62 -0.82 1.16
N THR A 103 -0.27 0.15 1.39
CA THR A 103 -1.67 -0.09 1.79
C THR A 103 -2.42 -0.80 0.68
N MET A 104 -3.03 -1.96 1.00
CA MET A 104 -3.78 -2.76 0.03
C MET A 104 -5.25 -2.32 -0.08
N ALA A 105 -5.90 -2.04 1.04
CA ALA A 105 -7.32 -1.69 1.07
C ALA A 105 -7.66 -0.91 2.35
N ALA A 106 -8.93 -0.52 2.47
CA ALA A 106 -9.48 0.07 3.67
C ALA A 106 -10.67 -0.75 4.22
N ALA A 107 -10.87 -0.65 5.53
CA ALA A 107 -12.10 -1.07 6.20
C ALA A 107 -12.62 0.06 7.09
N TYR A 108 -13.90 0.03 7.43
CA TYR A 108 -14.47 1.08 8.27
C TYR A 108 -13.82 1.15 9.66
N SER A 109 -13.76 2.36 10.21
CA SER A 109 -13.39 2.64 11.60
C SER A 109 -14.01 3.97 12.01
N SER A 110 -13.50 4.58 13.07
CA SER A 110 -13.80 5.94 13.49
C SER A 110 -13.38 7.00 12.45
N GLY A 111 -13.79 8.24 12.66
CA GLY A 111 -13.38 9.36 11.83
C GLY A 111 -13.43 10.69 12.58
N ALA A 112 -14.14 11.65 12.01
CA ALA A 112 -14.39 12.92 12.67
C ALA A 112 -15.18 12.70 13.97
N TYR A 113 -15.19 13.69 14.87
CA TYR A 113 -15.90 13.59 16.16
C TYR A 113 -17.39 13.24 16.00
N THR A 114 -18.02 13.64 14.89
CA THR A 114 -19.42 13.37 14.58
C THR A 114 -19.68 12.01 13.92
N ASP A 115 -18.63 11.28 13.54
CA ASP A 115 -18.76 9.98 12.89
C ASP A 115 -18.94 8.88 13.94
N GLN A 116 -19.71 7.85 13.58
CA GLN A 116 -19.79 6.64 14.38
C GLN A 116 -18.44 5.94 14.44
N LYS A 117 -18.24 5.17 15.51
CA LYS A 117 -17.04 4.37 15.80
C LYS A 117 -17.39 2.88 15.76
N VAL A 118 -16.42 2.01 16.05
CA VAL A 118 -16.64 0.57 16.01
C VAL A 118 -17.26 0.09 17.31
N ALA A 119 -18.39 -0.61 17.19
CA ALA A 119 -19.04 -1.30 18.29
C ALA A 119 -18.50 -2.74 18.41
N THR A 120 -18.06 -3.13 19.60
CA THR A 120 -17.46 -4.45 19.83
C THR A 120 -17.49 -4.82 21.33
N SER A 121 -17.07 -6.05 21.65
CA SER A 121 -16.84 -6.49 23.02
C SER A 121 -15.66 -5.74 23.65
N ASP A 122 -15.71 -5.52 24.95
CA ASP A 122 -14.65 -4.86 25.73
C ASP A 122 -14.34 -5.65 27.01
N LEU A 123 -13.26 -5.27 27.68
CA LEU A 123 -12.79 -5.90 28.92
C LEU A 123 -13.89 -5.97 29.98
N HIS A 124 -13.72 -6.88 30.92
CA HIS A 124 -14.65 -7.07 32.05
C HIS A 124 -16.09 -7.42 31.62
N ASN A 125 -16.23 -8.21 30.55
CA ASN A 125 -17.52 -8.67 30.00
C ASN A 125 -18.46 -7.50 29.66
N SER A 126 -17.91 -6.46 29.04
CA SER A 126 -18.65 -5.26 28.65
C SER A 126 -18.67 -5.09 27.13
N CYS A 127 -19.34 -4.04 26.66
CA CYS A 127 -19.36 -3.65 25.26
C CYS A 127 -18.89 -2.20 25.14
N THR A 128 -18.19 -1.88 24.06
CA THR A 128 -17.78 -0.53 23.72
C THR A 128 -18.37 -0.12 22.38
N THR A 129 -18.71 1.15 22.26
CA THR A 129 -19.02 1.83 20.98
C THR A 129 -17.96 2.88 20.67
N GLN A 130 -16.80 2.80 21.33
CA GLN A 130 -15.75 3.81 21.32
C GLN A 130 -14.43 3.28 20.77
N HIS A 131 -14.41 2.10 20.14
CA HIS A 131 -13.18 1.57 19.54
C HIS A 131 -12.84 2.36 18.25
N THR A 132 -11.59 2.81 18.14
CA THR A 132 -11.10 3.76 17.12
C THR A 132 -9.77 3.32 16.51
N GLY A 133 -9.33 4.04 15.47
CA GLY A 133 -8.02 3.88 14.86
C GLY A 133 -7.98 2.81 13.76
N THR A 134 -6.88 2.73 13.03
CA THR A 134 -6.64 1.66 12.05
C THR A 134 -6.63 0.28 12.71
N SER A 135 -6.35 0.23 14.01
CA SER A 135 -6.47 -0.97 14.85
C SER A 135 -7.88 -1.57 14.90
N ALA A 136 -8.93 -0.80 14.60
CA ALA A 136 -10.30 -1.32 14.49
C ALA A 136 -10.64 -1.79 13.06
N SER A 137 -9.92 -1.29 12.05
CA SER A 137 -10.09 -1.70 10.64
C SER A 137 -9.47 -3.08 10.36
N ALA A 138 -8.27 -3.36 10.88
CA ALA A 138 -7.58 -4.62 10.62
C ALA A 138 -8.35 -5.88 11.11
N PRO A 139 -9.03 -5.88 12.28
CA PRO A 139 -9.88 -7.00 12.68
C PRO A 139 -11.11 -7.20 11.80
N LEU A 140 -11.73 -6.12 11.31
CA LEU A 140 -12.85 -6.22 10.35
C LEU A 140 -12.39 -6.87 9.04
N ALA A 141 -11.24 -6.44 8.51
CA ALA A 141 -10.64 -7.05 7.34
C ALA A 141 -10.28 -8.53 7.57
N ALA A 142 -9.74 -8.88 8.74
CA ALA A 142 -9.47 -10.27 9.11
C ALA A 142 -10.75 -11.13 9.15
N GLY A 143 -11.86 -10.57 9.64
CA GLY A 143 -13.17 -11.21 9.59
C GLY A 143 -13.65 -11.46 8.16
N ILE A 144 -13.51 -10.49 7.26
CA ILE A 144 -13.83 -10.66 5.83
C ILE A 144 -12.95 -11.75 5.20
N VAL A 145 -11.64 -11.75 5.46
CA VAL A 145 -10.73 -12.80 5.00
C VAL A 145 -11.16 -14.18 5.51
N ALA A 146 -11.62 -14.29 6.75
CA ALA A 146 -12.12 -15.56 7.28
C ALA A 146 -13.34 -16.08 6.49
N LEU A 147 -14.28 -15.20 6.10
CA LEU A 147 -15.42 -15.56 5.24
C LEU A 147 -14.95 -16.04 3.85
N VAL A 148 -13.95 -15.37 3.28
CA VAL A 148 -13.35 -15.73 1.99
C VAL A 148 -12.69 -17.10 2.05
N LEU A 149 -11.92 -17.37 3.10
CA LEU A 149 -11.28 -18.67 3.30
C LEU A 149 -12.28 -19.78 3.65
N GLN A 150 -13.43 -19.45 4.25
CA GLN A 150 -14.53 -20.39 4.42
C GLN A 150 -15.15 -20.77 3.07
N ALA A 151 -15.35 -19.79 2.18
CA ALA A 151 -15.89 -20.02 0.84
C ALA A 151 -14.93 -20.83 -0.04
N ASN A 152 -13.62 -20.57 0.08
CA ASN A 152 -12.59 -21.33 -0.62
C ASN A 152 -11.35 -21.56 0.26
N PRO A 153 -11.24 -22.71 0.95
CA PRO A 153 -10.11 -23.00 1.84
C PRO A 153 -8.80 -23.26 1.07
N ASN A 154 -8.85 -23.41 -0.25
CA ASN A 154 -7.68 -23.69 -1.08
C ASN A 154 -6.89 -22.45 -1.49
N LEU A 155 -7.42 -21.26 -1.23
CA LEU A 155 -6.73 -19.99 -1.51
C LEU A 155 -5.40 -19.90 -0.74
N GLY A 156 -4.34 -19.51 -1.44
CA GLY A 156 -3.08 -19.12 -0.83
C GLY A 156 -3.10 -17.67 -0.32
N TRP A 157 -2.07 -17.30 0.44
CA TRP A 157 -1.96 -15.93 0.98
C TRP A 157 -1.91 -14.86 -0.13
N ARG A 158 -1.26 -15.16 -1.27
CA ARG A 158 -1.27 -14.30 -2.46
C ARG A 158 -2.64 -14.20 -3.09
N ASP A 159 -3.36 -15.32 -3.22
CA ASP A 159 -4.72 -15.30 -3.78
C ASP A 159 -5.65 -14.36 -3.02
N VAL A 160 -5.53 -14.32 -1.69
CA VAL A 160 -6.28 -13.37 -0.86
C VAL A 160 -5.90 -11.93 -1.19
N GLN A 161 -4.61 -11.60 -1.37
CA GLN A 161 -4.18 -10.26 -1.79
C GLN A 161 -4.70 -9.90 -3.20
N HIS A 162 -4.68 -10.85 -4.14
CA HIS A 162 -5.28 -10.64 -5.48
C HIS A 162 -6.77 -10.39 -5.41
N LEU A 163 -7.51 -11.16 -4.60
CA LEU A 163 -8.93 -10.94 -4.35
C LEU A 163 -9.18 -9.53 -3.80
N VAL A 164 -8.41 -9.09 -2.80
CA VAL A 164 -8.51 -7.72 -2.26
C VAL A 164 -8.30 -6.69 -3.36
N ALA A 165 -7.21 -6.78 -4.12
CA ALA A 165 -6.91 -5.82 -5.17
C ALA A 165 -8.03 -5.77 -6.25
N TRP A 166 -8.57 -6.94 -6.61
CA TRP A 166 -9.53 -7.06 -7.70
C TRP A 166 -10.99 -6.75 -7.32
N THR A 167 -11.34 -6.84 -6.04
CA THR A 167 -12.74 -6.74 -5.58
C THR A 167 -13.01 -5.56 -4.65
N SER A 168 -11.98 -4.89 -4.13
CA SER A 168 -12.17 -3.66 -3.34
C SER A 168 -12.92 -2.60 -4.15
N ASP A 169 -13.79 -1.87 -3.48
CA ASP A 169 -14.69 -0.88 -4.06
C ASP A 169 -14.25 0.55 -3.72
N PHE A 170 -14.01 1.34 -4.76
CA PHE A 170 -13.63 2.75 -4.64
C PHE A 170 -14.84 3.67 -4.46
N ALA A 171 -16.04 3.25 -4.89
CA ALA A 171 -17.20 4.13 -5.03
C ALA A 171 -17.65 4.77 -3.69
N PRO A 172 -17.68 4.06 -2.55
CA PRO A 172 -17.96 4.65 -1.24
C PRO A 172 -16.95 5.71 -0.80
N LEU A 173 -15.76 5.69 -1.40
CA LEU A 173 -14.60 6.54 -1.08
C LEU A 173 -14.29 7.55 -2.20
N SER A 174 -15.15 7.63 -3.21
CA SER A 174 -14.99 8.44 -4.43
C SER A 174 -14.81 9.93 -4.15
N SER A 175 -15.42 10.42 -3.07
CA SER A 175 -15.38 11.83 -2.64
C SER A 175 -14.03 12.31 -2.09
N ASN A 176 -13.06 11.41 -1.94
CA ASN A 176 -11.69 11.73 -1.55
C ASN A 176 -10.81 12.03 -2.79
N ARG A 177 -9.71 12.75 -2.60
CA ARG A 177 -8.72 13.04 -3.66
C ARG A 177 -7.66 11.96 -3.76
N GLY A 178 -6.80 12.08 -4.78
CA GLY A 178 -5.66 11.17 -4.97
C GLY A 178 -6.00 9.82 -5.60
N TRP A 179 -7.22 9.64 -6.13
CA TRP A 179 -7.53 8.44 -6.90
C TRP A 179 -6.77 8.46 -8.24
N LYS A 180 -6.07 7.39 -8.52
CA LYS A 180 -5.32 7.18 -9.76
C LYS A 180 -5.73 5.84 -10.37
N ARG A 181 -5.46 5.66 -11.66
CA ARG A 181 -5.67 4.39 -12.36
C ARG A 181 -4.34 3.88 -12.89
N ASN A 182 -4.02 2.63 -12.58
CA ASN A 182 -2.83 1.96 -13.09
C ASN A 182 -3.06 1.37 -14.49
N ALA A 183 -2.03 0.86 -15.15
CA ALA A 183 -2.11 0.34 -16.51
C ALA A 183 -2.99 -0.92 -16.63
N ALA A 184 -3.06 -1.72 -15.55
CA ALA A 184 -3.97 -2.85 -15.41
C ALA A 184 -5.43 -2.45 -15.13
N GLY A 185 -5.74 -1.15 -15.11
CA GLY A 185 -7.10 -0.64 -14.93
C GLY A 185 -7.57 -0.62 -13.48
N LEU A 186 -6.72 -0.96 -12.52
CA LEU A 186 -7.05 -0.87 -11.09
C LEU A 186 -7.00 0.59 -10.64
N LEU A 187 -7.97 0.97 -9.81
CA LEU A 187 -7.99 2.26 -9.15
C LEU A 187 -7.25 2.09 -7.84
N TYR A 188 -6.38 3.03 -7.51
CA TYR A 188 -5.65 3.02 -6.26
C TYR A 188 -5.59 4.43 -5.66
N ASN A 189 -5.36 4.48 -4.36
CA ASN A 189 -5.22 5.69 -3.59
C ASN A 189 -4.30 5.43 -2.39
N SER A 190 -3.28 6.26 -2.17
CA SER A 190 -2.31 6.08 -1.07
C SER A 190 -2.94 6.12 0.33
N ARG A 191 -4.18 6.61 0.46
CA ARG A 191 -4.99 6.59 1.69
C ARG A 191 -5.76 5.29 1.90
N PHE A 192 -6.19 4.63 0.82
CA PHE A 192 -7.18 3.55 0.86
C PHE A 192 -6.77 2.28 0.10
N GLY A 193 -5.57 2.22 -0.47
CA GLY A 193 -5.16 1.18 -1.38
C GLY A 193 -6.11 1.08 -2.58
N PHE A 194 -6.58 -0.13 -2.89
CA PHE A 194 -7.53 -0.40 -3.97
C PHE A 194 -9.00 -0.04 -3.65
N GLY A 195 -9.28 0.42 -2.43
CA GLY A 195 -10.62 0.82 -1.99
C GLY A 195 -11.10 0.11 -0.72
N LEU A 196 -12.39 0.24 -0.45
CA LEU A 196 -13.04 -0.39 0.68
C LEU A 196 -13.21 -1.89 0.42
N LEU A 197 -12.92 -2.74 1.41
CA LEU A 197 -13.17 -4.18 1.30
C LEU A 197 -14.67 -4.45 1.13
N ASP A 198 -15.01 -5.21 0.09
CA ASP A 198 -16.36 -5.72 -0.16
C ASP A 198 -16.40 -7.23 0.10
N ALA A 199 -16.99 -7.61 1.25
CA ALA A 199 -17.09 -9.01 1.65
C ALA A 199 -17.89 -9.86 0.65
N GLN A 200 -18.96 -9.31 0.06
CA GLN A 200 -19.79 -10.02 -0.90
C GLN A 200 -19.00 -10.26 -2.18
N ALA A 201 -18.38 -9.23 -2.75
CA ALA A 201 -17.58 -9.36 -3.96
C ALA A 201 -16.39 -10.31 -3.78
N MET A 202 -15.69 -10.22 -2.64
CA MET A 202 -14.59 -11.13 -2.32
C MET A 202 -15.04 -12.58 -2.22
N VAL A 203 -16.13 -12.88 -1.50
CA VAL A 203 -16.64 -14.25 -1.34
C VAL A 203 -17.15 -14.81 -2.66
N GLN A 204 -17.87 -14.01 -3.46
CA GLN A 204 -18.37 -14.45 -4.76
C GLN A 204 -17.22 -14.76 -5.73
N ALA A 205 -16.18 -13.92 -5.76
CA ALA A 205 -14.99 -14.19 -6.55
C ALA A 205 -14.24 -15.45 -6.07
N ALA A 206 -14.16 -15.67 -4.75
CA ALA A 206 -13.46 -16.80 -4.14
C ALA A 206 -14.06 -18.16 -4.55
N LEU A 207 -15.39 -18.25 -4.68
CA LEU A 207 -16.10 -19.50 -5.01
C LEU A 207 -15.65 -20.12 -6.35
N ASN A 208 -15.31 -19.28 -7.32
CA ASN A 208 -14.85 -19.70 -8.66
C ASN A 208 -13.41 -19.27 -8.94
N TRP A 209 -12.61 -19.06 -7.90
CA TRP A 209 -11.24 -18.57 -8.04
C TRP A 209 -10.28 -19.67 -8.50
N THR A 210 -9.51 -19.37 -9.54
CA THR A 210 -8.34 -20.15 -9.93
C THR A 210 -7.11 -19.57 -9.24
N ASN A 211 -6.44 -20.38 -8.42
CA ASN A 211 -5.24 -19.93 -7.72
C ASN A 211 -4.19 -19.38 -8.68
N VAL A 212 -3.53 -18.30 -8.29
CA VAL A 212 -2.47 -17.67 -9.07
C VAL A 212 -1.24 -18.57 -9.17
N GLY A 213 -0.49 -18.42 -10.26
CA GLY A 213 0.73 -19.17 -10.49
C GLY A 213 1.82 -18.94 -9.43
N PRO A 214 2.90 -19.72 -9.45
CA PRO A 214 4.01 -19.56 -8.50
C PRO A 214 4.59 -18.15 -8.57
N ARG A 215 4.98 -17.62 -7.41
CA ARG A 215 5.62 -16.31 -7.30
C ARG A 215 7.01 -16.37 -7.91
N ASP A 216 7.32 -15.46 -8.82
CA ASP A 216 8.67 -15.25 -9.33
C ASP A 216 9.12 -13.79 -9.11
N ARG A 217 10.38 -13.48 -9.42
CA ARG A 217 10.96 -12.16 -9.18
C ARG A 217 12.00 -11.74 -10.21
N CYS A 218 12.12 -10.43 -10.41
CA CYS A 218 13.20 -9.77 -11.13
C CYS A 218 13.96 -8.86 -10.16
N LEU A 219 15.29 -8.94 -10.19
CA LEU A 219 16.17 -8.04 -9.46
C LEU A 219 16.79 -7.07 -10.45
N LEU A 220 16.57 -5.77 -10.24
CA LEU A 220 17.05 -4.71 -11.12
C LEU A 220 18.05 -3.83 -10.39
N SER A 221 19.12 -3.49 -11.10
CA SER A 221 20.10 -2.49 -10.70
C SER A 221 19.93 -1.25 -11.59
N PRO A 222 20.33 -0.06 -11.13
CA PRO A 222 20.28 1.14 -11.96
C PRO A 222 21.18 0.99 -13.21
N GLU A 223 20.75 1.54 -14.35
CA GLU A 223 21.47 1.45 -15.63
C GLU A 223 22.82 2.22 -15.65
N ALA A 224 23.72 1.95 -16.59
CA ALA A 224 24.86 2.85 -16.79
C ALA A 224 24.37 4.18 -17.42
N PRO A 225 25.02 5.34 -17.17
CA PRO A 225 26.30 5.54 -16.49
C PRO A 225 26.19 5.77 -14.95
N TRP A 226 25.13 5.31 -14.27
CA TRP A 226 24.95 5.55 -12.83
C TRP A 226 26.09 4.92 -12.00
N THR A 227 26.75 5.73 -11.17
CA THR A 227 27.79 5.29 -10.21
C THR A 227 27.37 5.61 -8.78
N LEU A 228 27.67 4.70 -7.86
CA LEU A 228 27.38 4.82 -6.42
C LEU A 228 28.70 4.83 -5.62
N PRO A 229 28.80 5.60 -4.52
CA PRO A 229 27.77 6.46 -3.96
C PRO A 229 27.54 7.74 -4.79
N ARG A 230 26.29 8.23 -4.81
CA ARG A 230 25.89 9.49 -5.48
C ARG A 230 25.58 10.55 -4.43
N SER A 231 26.35 11.65 -4.44
CA SER A 231 26.10 12.80 -3.56
C SER A 231 24.76 13.47 -3.87
N MET A 232 24.12 13.97 -2.82
CA MET A 232 22.86 14.72 -2.86
C MET A 232 23.02 15.98 -2.01
N ALA A 233 22.52 17.13 -2.49
CA ALA A 233 22.57 18.38 -1.75
C ALA A 233 21.37 19.27 -2.09
N SER A 234 20.67 19.76 -1.05
CA SER A 234 19.55 20.70 -1.21
C SER A 234 20.01 22.11 -1.63
N SER A 235 21.28 22.45 -1.42
CA SER A 235 21.91 23.73 -1.75
C SER A 235 23.00 23.57 -2.83
N GLY A 236 22.63 23.82 -4.09
CA GLY A 236 23.51 23.86 -5.26
C GLY A 236 22.81 24.61 -6.39
N GLY A 237 23.54 25.47 -7.12
CA GLY A 237 23.01 26.47 -8.06
C GLY A 237 22.42 25.93 -9.37
N ASP A 238 22.28 24.62 -9.51
CA ASP A 238 21.56 23.95 -10.61
C ASP A 238 20.53 22.99 -10.00
N ASP A 239 19.32 22.94 -10.56
CA ASP A 239 18.21 22.08 -10.10
C ASP A 239 18.58 20.59 -9.96
N GLY A 240 19.68 20.15 -10.60
CA GLY A 240 20.11 18.76 -10.68
C GLY A 240 20.73 18.13 -9.41
N ASP A 241 21.10 18.92 -8.38
CA ASP A 241 21.67 18.36 -7.14
C ASP A 241 20.62 18.09 -6.03
N ARG A 242 19.40 18.62 -6.21
CA ARG A 242 18.27 18.43 -5.30
C ARG A 242 17.53 17.12 -5.51
N GLU A 243 17.73 16.49 -6.66
CA GLU A 243 17.00 15.32 -7.12
C GLU A 243 17.96 14.28 -7.70
N VAL A 244 17.77 13.02 -7.30
CA VAL A 244 18.39 11.86 -7.91
C VAL A 244 17.31 11.08 -8.64
N GLN A 245 17.38 11.09 -9.97
CA GLN A 245 16.54 10.28 -10.84
C GLN A 245 17.36 9.06 -11.30
N LEU A 246 16.85 7.86 -11.15
CA LEU A 246 17.52 6.61 -11.54
C LEU A 246 16.64 5.82 -12.49
N ALA A 247 17.26 5.26 -13.52
CA ALA A 247 16.58 4.41 -14.50
C ALA A 247 16.90 2.93 -14.26
N PHE A 248 15.90 2.06 -14.37
CA PHE A 248 16.06 0.60 -14.27
C PHE A 248 15.40 -0.07 -15.48
N ASP A 249 16.14 -0.87 -16.24
CA ASP A 249 15.60 -1.60 -17.37
C ASP A 249 15.09 -3.00 -16.97
N ALA A 250 13.79 -3.20 -17.14
CA ALA A 250 13.10 -4.45 -16.89
C ALA A 250 12.68 -5.18 -18.18
N GLN A 251 13.23 -4.82 -19.35
CA GLN A 251 12.87 -5.38 -20.65
C GLN A 251 12.94 -6.92 -20.68
N ASN A 252 13.91 -7.50 -19.97
CA ASN A 252 14.13 -8.95 -19.88
C ASN A 252 13.46 -9.61 -18.66
N CYS A 253 12.59 -8.90 -17.93
CA CYS A 253 11.88 -9.46 -16.79
C CYS A 253 10.83 -10.49 -17.28
N PRO A 254 10.85 -11.76 -16.81
CA PRO A 254 9.92 -12.81 -17.25
C PRO A 254 8.49 -12.70 -16.69
N LEU A 255 8.21 -11.67 -15.89
CA LEU A 255 6.89 -11.48 -15.29
C LEU A 255 5.90 -10.91 -16.31
N GLU A 256 4.67 -11.38 -16.28
CA GLU A 256 3.57 -10.87 -17.11
C GLU A 256 2.54 -10.06 -16.31
N ALA A 257 2.51 -10.22 -14.99
CA ALA A 257 1.68 -9.44 -14.09
C ALA A 257 2.41 -9.20 -12.75
N LEU A 258 2.53 -7.94 -12.35
CA LEU A 258 3.13 -7.53 -11.08
C LEU A 258 2.22 -7.80 -9.87
N GLU A 259 2.83 -8.01 -8.72
CA GLU A 259 2.20 -8.06 -7.40
C GLU A 259 2.84 -7.02 -6.48
N HIS A 260 4.09 -7.25 -6.08
CA HIS A 260 4.83 -6.37 -5.16
C HIS A 260 6.02 -5.77 -5.88
N VAL A 261 6.24 -4.46 -5.73
CA VAL A 261 7.46 -3.79 -6.15
C VAL A 261 8.15 -3.23 -4.91
N GLN A 262 9.38 -3.65 -4.66
CA GLN A 262 10.19 -3.16 -3.55
C GLN A 262 11.38 -2.36 -4.06
N VAL A 263 11.58 -1.16 -3.53
CA VAL A 263 12.79 -0.35 -3.75
C VAL A 263 13.64 -0.43 -2.50
N HIS A 264 14.81 -1.03 -2.64
CA HIS A 264 15.76 -1.24 -1.56
C HIS A 264 16.84 -0.17 -1.65
N LEU A 265 17.08 0.57 -0.58
CA LEU A 265 18.07 1.64 -0.57
C LEU A 265 18.88 1.73 0.72
N ASP A 266 20.14 2.11 0.53
CA ASP A 266 21.05 2.61 1.56
C ASP A 266 21.38 4.06 1.20
N LEU A 267 20.95 5.00 2.04
CA LEU A 267 21.02 6.43 1.79
C LEU A 267 21.34 7.14 3.10
N GLU A 268 22.40 7.93 3.11
CA GLU A 268 22.70 8.86 4.19
C GLU A 268 22.14 10.24 3.85
N TYR A 269 21.54 10.92 4.83
CA TYR A 269 21.05 12.27 4.66
C TYR A 269 20.96 13.00 6.00
N SER A 270 21.45 14.22 6.03
CA SER A 270 21.48 15.10 7.21
C SER A 270 20.11 15.38 7.83
N GLN A 271 19.03 15.34 7.04
CA GLN A 271 17.66 15.44 7.54
C GLN A 271 16.71 14.50 6.75
N ARG A 272 16.54 13.28 7.24
CA ARG A 272 15.77 12.24 6.54
C ARG A 272 14.34 12.64 6.14
N GLY A 273 13.63 13.34 7.02
CA GLY A 273 12.25 13.76 6.79
C GLY A 273 12.05 14.84 5.72
N ALA A 274 13.15 15.43 5.22
CA ALA A 274 13.10 16.36 4.10
C ALA A 274 12.94 15.63 2.75
N LEU A 275 13.27 14.33 2.71
CA LEU A 275 13.21 13.54 1.48
C LEU A 275 11.76 13.18 1.13
N ASP A 276 11.46 13.26 -0.17
CA ASP A 276 10.35 12.55 -0.80
C ASP A 276 10.89 11.62 -1.90
N ALA A 277 10.16 10.55 -2.18
CA ALA A 277 10.53 9.60 -3.21
C ALA A 277 9.31 8.99 -3.89
N TYR A 278 9.39 8.82 -5.21
CA TYR A 278 8.35 8.17 -6.00
C TYR A 278 8.94 7.33 -7.13
N LEU A 279 8.14 6.37 -7.57
CA LEU A 279 8.47 5.44 -8.64
C LEU A 279 7.50 5.62 -9.80
N ARG A 280 8.00 5.57 -11.02
CA ARG A 280 7.20 5.51 -12.26
C ARG A 280 7.45 4.17 -12.96
N SER A 281 6.37 3.46 -13.27
CA SER A 281 6.41 2.22 -14.05
C SER A 281 6.59 2.51 -15.55
N PRO A 282 6.98 1.52 -16.38
CA PRO A 282 7.14 1.69 -17.82
C PRO A 282 5.85 2.15 -18.52
N ALA A 283 4.69 1.83 -17.95
CA ALA A 283 3.40 2.26 -18.45
C ALA A 283 3.01 3.69 -18.02
N GLY A 284 3.86 4.36 -17.24
CA GLY A 284 3.66 5.73 -16.76
C GLY A 284 2.92 5.84 -15.43
N THR A 285 2.56 4.73 -14.77
CA THR A 285 1.89 4.77 -13.47
C THR A 285 2.86 5.23 -12.39
N GLU A 286 2.43 6.18 -11.57
CA GLU A 286 3.26 6.78 -10.52
C GLU A 286 2.84 6.32 -9.12
N SER A 287 3.82 6.04 -8.27
CA SER A 287 3.60 5.61 -6.89
C SER A 287 4.55 6.34 -5.95
N VAL A 288 4.01 7.14 -5.04
CA VAL A 288 4.81 7.81 -4.01
C VAL A 288 5.19 6.80 -2.93
N LEU A 289 6.49 6.59 -2.77
CA LEU A 289 7.07 5.64 -1.81
C LEU A 289 7.24 6.28 -0.43
N LEU A 290 7.68 7.54 -0.42
CA LEU A 290 7.95 8.33 0.77
C LEU A 290 7.41 9.75 0.56
N TYR A 291 6.62 10.23 1.50
CA TYR A 291 6.24 11.65 1.60
C TYR A 291 7.21 12.35 2.55
N ARG A 292 7.32 13.68 2.43
CA ARG A 292 7.97 14.50 3.44
C ARG A 292 7.39 14.17 4.82
N ARG A 293 8.26 13.99 5.81
CA ARG A 293 7.88 13.81 7.22
C ARG A 293 8.49 14.92 8.04
N ALA A 294 7.78 16.04 8.17
CA ALA A 294 8.32 17.28 8.76
C ALA A 294 8.87 17.10 10.19
N LYS A 295 8.36 16.11 10.94
CA LYS A 295 8.84 15.79 12.29
C LYS A 295 10.14 15.00 12.29
N ASP A 296 10.50 14.31 11.21
CA ASP A 296 11.69 13.48 11.11
C ASP A 296 12.92 14.33 10.79
N THR A 297 13.54 14.90 11.83
CA THR A 297 14.72 15.76 11.68
C THR A 297 16.04 15.01 11.87
N THR A 298 16.03 13.67 11.79
CA THR A 298 17.22 12.85 12.06
C THR A 298 18.21 12.83 10.90
N GLY A 299 19.50 12.71 11.21
CA GLY A 299 20.57 12.51 10.23
C GLY A 299 20.89 11.05 9.90
N GLN A 300 20.05 10.10 10.34
CA GLN A 300 20.32 8.66 10.20
C GLN A 300 20.08 8.11 8.79
N GLY A 301 19.39 8.82 7.89
CA GLY A 301 19.05 8.29 6.58
C GLY A 301 18.31 6.93 6.63
N PHE A 302 18.47 6.13 5.59
CA PHE A 302 17.86 4.81 5.44
C PHE A 302 18.96 3.76 5.26
N HIS A 303 18.97 2.73 6.11
CA HIS A 303 19.99 1.67 6.07
C HIS A 303 19.38 0.36 5.62
N ASN A 304 19.68 -0.06 4.39
CA ASN A 304 19.10 -1.25 3.76
C ASN A 304 17.57 -1.31 3.92
N TRP A 305 16.92 -0.15 3.78
CA TRP A 305 15.46 -0.03 3.93
C TRP A 305 14.77 -0.44 2.64
N SER A 306 13.58 -1.01 2.76
CA SER A 306 12.80 -1.50 1.62
C SER A 306 11.44 -0.83 1.60
N PHE A 307 11.25 0.11 0.67
CA PHE A 307 9.93 0.69 0.40
C PHE A 307 9.12 -0.26 -0.46
N LEU A 308 7.83 -0.44 -0.17
CA LEU A 308 6.92 -1.27 -0.94
C LEU A 308 5.90 -0.41 -1.69
N THR A 309 5.57 -0.80 -2.91
CA THR A 309 4.34 -0.37 -3.57
C THR A 309 3.53 -1.56 -4.08
N VAL A 310 2.22 -1.50 -3.87
CA VAL A 310 1.21 -2.37 -4.48
C VAL A 310 0.41 -1.64 -5.56
N HIS A 311 0.59 -0.33 -5.77
CA HIS A 311 -0.20 0.44 -6.74
C HIS A 311 -0.08 -0.06 -8.19
N LEU A 312 1.00 -0.79 -8.48
CA LEU A 312 1.38 -1.29 -9.80
C LEU A 312 0.92 -2.73 -10.05
N TRP A 313 0.05 -3.24 -9.17
CA TRP A 313 -0.48 -4.60 -9.24
C TRP A 313 -1.14 -4.88 -10.60
N GLY A 314 -0.84 -6.04 -11.16
CA GLY A 314 -1.34 -6.51 -12.45
C GLY A 314 -0.67 -5.90 -13.68
N GLU A 315 0.20 -4.88 -13.55
CA GLU A 315 0.88 -4.30 -14.72
C GLU A 315 1.91 -5.26 -15.31
N ASN A 316 2.17 -5.11 -16.61
CA ASN A 316 3.33 -5.72 -17.25
C ASN A 316 4.58 -4.89 -16.89
N PRO A 317 5.62 -5.49 -16.29
CA PRO A 317 6.77 -4.74 -15.80
C PRO A 317 7.81 -4.39 -16.85
N ARG A 318 7.68 -4.85 -18.10
CA ARG A 318 8.73 -4.70 -19.11
C ARG A 318 8.88 -3.25 -19.58
N GLY A 319 10.14 -2.81 -19.69
CA GLY A 319 10.52 -1.48 -20.13
C GLY A 319 11.24 -0.70 -19.03
N LEU A 320 11.30 0.62 -19.21
CA LEU A 320 12.10 1.51 -18.38
C LEU A 320 11.32 1.98 -17.15
N TRP A 321 11.87 1.74 -15.97
CA TRP A 321 11.39 2.27 -14.70
C TRP A 321 12.17 3.51 -14.31
N THR A 322 11.53 4.44 -13.60
CA THR A 322 12.19 5.64 -13.08
C THR A 322 11.92 5.80 -11.59
N LEU A 323 12.97 5.79 -10.77
CA LEU A 323 12.92 6.17 -9.36
C LEU A 323 13.40 7.60 -9.22
N VAL A 324 12.70 8.40 -8.43
CA VAL A 324 13.10 9.77 -8.09
C VAL A 324 13.18 9.88 -6.57
N ILE A 325 14.28 10.40 -6.05
CA ILE A 325 14.50 10.74 -4.64
C ILE A 325 14.98 12.18 -4.59
N ARG A 326 14.36 13.03 -3.78
CA ARG A 326 14.69 14.45 -3.76
C ARG A 326 14.46 15.13 -2.42
N ASP A 327 15.05 16.30 -2.27
CA ASP A 327 14.79 17.24 -1.18
C ASP A 327 14.29 18.58 -1.74
N LYS A 328 12.99 18.83 -1.59
CA LYS A 328 12.33 20.09 -1.99
C LYS A 328 12.28 21.14 -0.87
N PHE A 329 12.64 20.77 0.36
CA PHE A 329 12.25 21.52 1.57
C PHE A 329 13.42 21.91 2.46
N GLY A 330 14.53 21.19 2.34
CA GLY A 330 15.76 21.39 3.08
C GLY A 330 16.49 22.65 2.69
N GLN A 331 17.14 23.24 3.69
CA GLN A 331 18.13 24.30 3.49
C GLN A 331 19.47 23.76 3.94
N ASN A 332 20.39 23.54 3.00
CA ASN A 332 21.74 23.02 3.24
C ASN A 332 21.81 21.58 3.79
N ASN A 333 20.75 20.79 3.58
CA ASN A 333 20.82 19.34 3.73
C ASN A 333 21.76 18.74 2.68
N VAL A 334 22.61 17.82 3.11
CA VAL A 334 23.50 17.01 2.28
C VAL A 334 23.37 15.53 2.63
N GLY A 335 23.81 14.67 1.72
CA GLY A 335 23.94 13.24 1.93
C GLY A 335 24.41 12.49 0.69
N SER A 336 24.24 11.17 0.69
CA SER A 336 24.57 10.32 -0.45
C SER A 336 23.69 9.09 -0.53
N LEU A 337 23.32 8.71 -1.75
CA LEU A 337 22.76 7.41 -2.05
C LEU A 337 23.90 6.41 -2.24
N ASN A 338 24.01 5.42 -1.35
CA ASN A 338 25.12 4.46 -1.31
C ASN A 338 24.80 3.16 -2.04
N ALA A 339 23.56 2.68 -1.95
CA ALA A 339 23.09 1.49 -2.64
C ALA A 339 21.63 1.65 -3.05
N VAL A 340 21.26 1.16 -4.22
CA VAL A 340 19.87 1.07 -4.66
C VAL A 340 19.67 -0.12 -5.59
N PHE A 341 18.59 -0.87 -5.38
CA PHE A 341 18.12 -1.90 -6.30
C PHE A 341 16.61 -2.10 -6.16
N MET A 342 15.98 -2.71 -7.16
CA MET A 342 14.55 -2.94 -7.18
C MET A 342 14.24 -4.44 -7.27
N THR A 343 13.32 -4.91 -6.45
CA THR A 343 12.75 -6.26 -6.56
C THR A 343 11.33 -6.15 -7.10
N LEU A 344 11.12 -6.65 -8.31
CA LEU A 344 9.79 -6.88 -8.87
C LEU A 344 9.35 -8.30 -8.52
N SER A 345 8.14 -8.48 -8.00
CA SER A 345 7.55 -9.80 -7.74
C SER A 345 6.22 -9.93 -8.46
N GLY A 346 5.89 -11.13 -8.93
CA GLY A 346 4.63 -11.38 -9.62
C GLY A 346 4.54 -12.78 -10.20
N THR A 347 3.75 -12.93 -11.26
CA THR A 347 3.58 -14.18 -11.99
C THR A 347 4.14 -14.10 -13.41
N ARG A 348 4.66 -15.24 -13.91
CA ARG A 348 5.11 -15.39 -15.32
C ARG A 348 3.97 -15.50 -16.33
N GLU A 349 2.75 -15.73 -15.84
CA GLU A 349 1.54 -15.79 -16.63
C GLU A 349 0.53 -14.84 -16.01
N GLN A 350 -0.31 -14.19 -16.83
CA GLN A 350 -1.38 -13.37 -16.28
C GLN A 350 -2.36 -14.25 -15.51
N PRO A 351 -2.76 -13.87 -14.28
CA PRO A 351 -3.79 -14.58 -13.53
C PRO A 351 -5.08 -14.76 -14.34
N ALA A 352 -5.76 -15.91 -14.18
CA ALA A 352 -6.94 -16.26 -14.97
C ALA A 352 -8.05 -15.19 -14.92
N TYR A 353 -8.28 -14.61 -13.73
CA TYR A 353 -9.28 -13.54 -13.54
C TYR A 353 -8.94 -12.27 -14.35
N GLN A 354 -7.66 -12.00 -14.56
CA GLN A 354 -7.16 -10.84 -15.29
C GLN A 354 -7.16 -11.11 -16.80
N ALA A 355 -6.68 -12.29 -17.20
CA ALA A 355 -6.69 -12.73 -18.60
C ALA A 355 -8.13 -12.76 -19.18
N ALA A 356 -9.11 -13.22 -18.39
CA ALA A 356 -10.53 -13.25 -18.76
C ALA A 356 -11.12 -11.85 -19.05
N ARG A 357 -10.45 -10.76 -18.63
CA ARG A 357 -10.85 -9.38 -18.89
C ARG A 357 -9.86 -8.64 -19.79
N ASN A 358 -9.18 -9.36 -20.69
CA ASN A 358 -8.17 -8.81 -21.61
C ASN A 358 -7.07 -8.02 -20.88
N GLY A 359 -6.64 -8.52 -19.72
CA GLY A 359 -5.54 -7.94 -18.96
C GLY A 359 -5.90 -6.74 -18.08
N ARG A 360 -7.15 -6.25 -18.11
CA ARG A 360 -7.53 -5.00 -17.43
C ARG A 360 -8.79 -5.12 -16.59
N ARG A 361 -8.80 -4.52 -15.40
CA ARG A 361 -10.02 -4.32 -14.61
C ARG A 361 -10.89 -3.26 -15.26
N ARG A 362 -12.18 -3.54 -15.33
CA ARG A 362 -13.25 -2.59 -15.65
C ARG A 362 -14.22 -2.58 -14.48
N TYR A 363 -14.61 -1.40 -14.04
CA TYR A 363 -15.59 -1.17 -12.99
C TYR A 363 -16.99 -1.13 -13.60
N ASP A 364 -18.00 -1.46 -12.81
CA ASP A 364 -19.39 -1.38 -13.27
C ASP A 364 -19.80 0.09 -13.49
N ASP A 365 -19.27 1.01 -12.67
CA ASP A 365 -19.42 2.46 -12.82
C ASP A 365 -18.13 3.11 -13.37
N GLU A 366 -17.83 2.87 -14.66
CA GLU A 366 -16.67 3.47 -15.33
C GLU A 366 -16.75 5.00 -15.43
N GLN A 367 -17.96 5.58 -15.45
CA GLN A 367 -18.13 7.03 -15.49
C GLN A 367 -17.62 7.67 -14.20
N LEU A 368 -18.10 7.19 -13.05
CA LEU A 368 -17.59 7.64 -11.75
C LEU A 368 -16.09 7.37 -11.63
N ALA A 369 -15.63 6.20 -12.09
CA ALA A 369 -14.22 5.83 -12.06
C ALA A 369 -13.32 6.78 -12.87
N HIS A 370 -13.83 7.41 -13.93
CA HIS A 370 -13.12 8.44 -14.70
C HIS A 370 -13.16 9.80 -13.99
N GLU A 371 -14.31 10.17 -13.42
CA GLU A 371 -14.51 11.47 -12.75
C GLU A 371 -13.72 11.62 -11.45
N VAL A 372 -13.46 10.51 -10.75
CA VAL A 372 -12.72 10.55 -9.48
C VAL A 372 -11.22 10.73 -9.66
N LEU A 373 -10.68 10.46 -10.85
CA LEU A 373 -9.25 10.50 -11.13
C LEU A 373 -8.68 11.89 -10.86
N ASP A 374 -7.64 11.92 -10.04
CA ASP A 374 -6.90 13.12 -9.76
C ASP A 374 -5.86 13.33 -10.87
N PRO A 375 -5.90 14.43 -11.63
CA PRO A 375 -4.89 14.68 -12.65
C PRO A 375 -3.54 15.09 -12.04
N VAL A 376 -3.51 15.54 -10.78
CA VAL A 376 -2.30 16.10 -10.16
C VAL A 376 -1.45 14.97 -9.57
N PRO A 377 -0.16 14.87 -9.89
CA PRO A 377 0.72 13.92 -9.23
C PRO A 377 0.80 14.18 -7.73
N GLU A 378 0.63 13.13 -6.91
CA GLU A 378 0.54 13.28 -5.45
C GLU A 378 1.84 13.80 -4.81
N TYR A 379 2.96 13.75 -5.53
CA TYR A 379 4.26 14.26 -5.09
C TYR A 379 4.50 15.75 -5.40
N GLU A 380 3.60 16.40 -6.14
CA GLU A 380 3.70 17.83 -6.48
C GLU A 380 3.00 18.74 -5.47
N GLU A 381 2.20 18.20 -4.56
CA GLU A 381 1.37 19.00 -3.66
C GLU A 381 2.09 19.32 -2.34
N SER A 382 2.10 20.61 -1.98
CA SER A 382 2.41 21.02 -0.60
C SER A 382 1.21 20.72 0.33
N GLU A 383 1.46 20.60 1.65
CA GLU A 383 0.39 20.34 2.63
C GLU A 383 -0.72 21.41 2.61
N GLU A 384 -0.38 22.67 2.32
CA GLU A 384 -1.33 23.78 2.21
C GLU A 384 -2.18 23.69 0.93
N GLU A 385 -1.55 23.34 -0.20
CA GLU A 385 -2.26 23.10 -1.45
C GLU A 385 -3.16 21.88 -1.33
N GLU A 386 -2.71 20.81 -0.67
CA GLU A 386 -3.50 19.60 -0.42
C GLU A 386 -4.76 19.92 0.38
N ALA A 387 -4.68 20.76 1.42
CA ALA A 387 -5.85 21.14 2.23
C ALA A 387 -6.87 22.00 1.46
N GLN A 388 -6.42 23.05 0.76
CA GLN A 388 -7.30 23.92 -0.05
C GLN A 388 -7.91 23.13 -1.21
N ARG A 389 -7.06 22.33 -1.85
CA ARG A 389 -7.46 21.29 -2.77
C ARG A 389 -7.88 20.04 -2.01
N GLU A 390 -8.55 20.05 -0.88
CA GLU A 390 -9.39 18.90 -0.52
C GLU A 390 -10.82 19.37 -0.61
N ASP A 391 -11.11 20.48 0.07
CA ASP A 391 -12.41 21.12 0.13
C ASP A 391 -13.02 21.41 -1.25
N ALA A 392 -12.25 21.93 -2.21
CA ALA A 392 -12.80 22.23 -3.54
C ALA A 392 -13.27 20.99 -4.33
N SER A 393 -12.66 19.81 -4.15
CA SER A 393 -13.09 18.57 -4.82
C SER A 393 -14.18 17.89 -4.03
N ARG A 394 -14.17 18.03 -2.70
CA ARG A 394 -15.29 17.57 -1.87
C ARG A 394 -16.59 18.21 -2.35
N GLU A 395 -16.60 19.52 -2.56
CA GLU A 395 -17.78 20.22 -3.09
C GLU A 395 -18.15 19.75 -4.51
N ARG A 396 -17.17 19.65 -5.41
CA ARG A 396 -17.40 19.22 -6.80
C ARG A 396 -17.95 17.80 -6.89
N LYS A 397 -17.34 16.85 -6.19
CA LYS A 397 -17.69 15.42 -6.21
C LYS A 397 -18.99 15.14 -5.47
N SER A 398 -19.27 15.86 -4.37
CA SER A 398 -20.57 15.77 -3.69
C SER A 398 -21.73 16.19 -4.59
N ARG A 399 -21.54 17.19 -5.46
CA ARG A 399 -22.57 17.62 -6.42
C ARG A 399 -22.78 16.56 -7.52
N LEU A 400 -21.71 15.94 -8.00
CA LEU A 400 -21.76 14.87 -9.00
C LEU A 400 -22.45 13.61 -8.48
N GLN A 401 -22.11 13.16 -7.27
CA GLN A 401 -22.75 11.97 -6.68
C GLN A 401 -24.24 12.20 -6.43
N GLN A 402 -24.65 13.41 -6.02
CA GLN A 402 -26.07 13.78 -5.94
C GLN A 402 -26.76 13.83 -7.30
N ALA A 403 -26.06 14.20 -8.38
CA ALA A 403 -26.60 14.19 -9.73
C ALA A 403 -26.80 12.76 -10.25
N LEU A 404 -25.81 11.87 -10.09
CA LEU A 404 -25.89 10.46 -10.49
C LEU A 404 -26.98 9.70 -9.72
N LEU A 405 -27.12 9.96 -8.41
CA LEU A 405 -28.22 9.40 -7.61
C LEU A 405 -29.61 9.88 -8.06
N ARG A 406 -29.72 11.11 -8.58
CA ARG A 406 -30.98 11.64 -9.13
C ARG A 406 -31.32 11.01 -10.48
N GLU A 407 -30.34 10.78 -11.34
CA GLU A 407 -30.56 10.11 -12.63
C GLU A 407 -30.99 8.65 -12.46
N ASN A 408 -30.40 7.93 -11.49
CA ASN A 408 -30.78 6.54 -11.18
C ASN A 408 -32.15 6.39 -10.49
N LEU A 409 -32.76 7.49 -9.99
CA LEU A 409 -34.12 7.49 -9.46
C LEU A 409 -35.19 7.84 -10.51
N LEU A 410 -34.78 8.23 -11.72
CA LEU A 410 -35.64 8.60 -12.84
C LEU A 410 -35.80 7.47 -13.89
N HIS A 411 -35.15 6.33 -13.66
CA HIS A 411 -35.31 5.07 -14.37
C HIS A 411 -35.79 3.98 -13.41
#